data_AF-A0A9Q0JP36-F1
#
_entry.id   AF-A0A9Q0JP36-F1
#
_cell.length_a   1.000
_cell.length_b   1.000
_cell.length_c   1.000
_cell.angle_alpha   90.00
_cell.angle_beta   90.00
_cell.angle_gamma   90.00
#
_symmetry.space_group_name_H-M   'P 1'
#
loop_
_entity.id
_entity.type
_entity.pdbx_description
1 polymer ?
#
loop_
_entity_poly.entity_id
_entity_poly.type
_entity_poly.pdbx_seq_one_letter_code
_entity_poly.pdbx_strand_id
1 'polypeptide(L)'
;MHYPNLVFEKVIKAAQQVVSGMKYYITLKTENGNFYETQIWVQEWLHKKEVTEFKLLRTPGPGQPQDIPDAPTDVEVIELARFAVDEHNKQE
;
A
#
# COMPACT_ATOMS: atom_id res chain seq x y z
N MET A 1 12.89 14.98 -9.59
CA MET A 1 12.72 13.57 -9.98
C MET A 1 11.23 13.42 -10.24
N HIS A 2 10.80 13.26 -11.49
CA HIS A 2 9.38 12.99 -11.80
C HIS A 2 9.08 11.55 -11.44
N TYR A 3 8.12 11.33 -10.56
CA TYR A 3 7.61 10.00 -10.27
C TYR A 3 6.52 9.67 -11.29
N PRO A 4 6.68 8.61 -12.11
CA PRO A 4 5.67 8.29 -13.13
C PRO A 4 4.33 8.00 -12.46
N ASN A 5 3.23 8.46 -13.08
CA ASN A 5 1.86 8.13 -12.69
C ASN A 5 1.74 6.64 -12.36
N LEU A 6 1.51 6.33 -11.08
CA LEU A 6 1.40 4.95 -10.63
C LEU A 6 -0.03 4.47 -10.86
N VAL A 7 -0.16 3.36 -11.58
CA VAL A 7 -1.44 2.68 -11.78
C VAL A 7 -1.53 1.48 -10.84
N PHE A 8 -2.45 1.56 -9.88
CA PHE A 8 -2.76 0.46 -8.97
C PHE A 8 -3.31 -0.75 -9.73
N GLU A 9 -2.63 -1.90 -9.66
CA GLU A 9 -3.11 -3.16 -10.25
C GLU A 9 -3.88 -3.97 -9.20
N LYS A 10 -3.20 -4.32 -8.09
CA LYS A 10 -3.80 -5.12 -7.01
C LYS A 10 -2.99 -5.03 -5.71
N VAL A 11 -3.67 -5.33 -4.59
CA VAL A 11 -2.99 -5.58 -3.32
C VAL A 11 -2.40 -6.99 -3.34
N ILE A 12 -1.18 -7.11 -2.84
CA ILE A 12 -0.44 -8.37 -2.74
C ILE A 12 -0.44 -8.85 -1.31
N LYS A 13 -0.28 -7.92 -0.35
CA LYS A 13 -0.24 -8.23 1.06
C LYS A 13 -0.83 -7.06 1.83
N ALA A 14 -1.54 -7.37 2.91
CA ALA A 14 -1.88 -6.38 3.91
C ALA A 14 -1.64 -6.95 5.30
N ALA A 15 -1.18 -6.11 6.21
CA ALA A 15 -1.11 -6.40 7.62
C ALA A 15 -1.60 -5.17 8.40
N GLN A 16 -2.25 -5.43 9.54
CA GLN A 16 -2.72 -4.40 10.44
C GLN A 16 -1.97 -4.52 11.77
N GLN A 17 -1.66 -3.38 12.37
CA GLN A 17 -0.99 -3.31 13.66
C GLN A 17 -1.64 -2.24 14.54
N VAL A 18 -1.98 -2.62 15.76
CA VAL A 18 -2.47 -1.70 16.79
C VAL A 18 -1.29 -0.94 17.38
N VAL A 19 -1.37 0.39 17.36
CA VAL A 19 -0.42 1.32 17.97
C VAL A 19 -1.21 2.39 18.75
N SER A 20 -0.77 3.65 18.78
CA SER A 20 -1.68 4.77 19.04
C SER A 20 -2.56 4.98 17.81
N GLY A 21 -3.42 4.02 17.48
CA GLY A 21 -4.20 3.94 16.22
C GLY A 21 -4.09 2.60 15.53
N MET A 22 -4.53 2.56 14.28
CA MET A 22 -4.39 1.39 13.41
C MET A 22 -3.37 1.71 12.32
N LYS A 23 -2.30 0.95 12.25
CA LYS A 23 -1.29 1.07 11.19
C LYS A 23 -1.44 -0.08 10.20
N TYR A 24 -1.64 0.26 8.93
CA TYR A 24 -1.83 -0.65 7.83
C TYR A 24 -0.56 -0.71 7.01
N TYR A 25 -0.01 -1.90 6.86
CA TYR A 25 1.14 -2.19 6.01
C TYR A 25 0.62 -2.89 4.77
N ILE A 26 0.62 -2.18 3.64
CA ILE A 26 0.03 -2.66 2.40
C ILE A 26 1.13 -2.77 1.35
N THR A 27 1.29 -3.96 0.79
CA THR A 27 2.10 -4.18 -0.40
C THR A 27 1.18 -4.22 -1.60
N LEU A 28 1.35 -3.28 -2.53
CA LEU A 28 0.59 -3.20 -3.77
C LEU A 28 1.50 -3.45 -4.97
N LYS A 29 0.91 -4.02 -6.02
CA LYS A 29 1.54 -4.16 -7.33
C LYS A 29 0.95 -3.10 -8.26
N THR A 30 1.80 -2.52 -9.10
CA THR A 30 1.39 -1.63 -10.18
C THR A 30 1.48 -2.33 -11.52
N GLU A 31 0.75 -1.81 -12.50
CA GLU A 31 0.73 -2.38 -13.87
C GLU A 31 2.11 -2.42 -14.53
N ASN A 32 3.02 -1.53 -14.11
CA ASN A 32 4.42 -1.53 -14.56
C ASN A 32 5.22 -2.74 -14.06
N GLY A 33 4.61 -3.65 -13.30
CA GLY A 33 5.26 -4.80 -12.67
C GLY A 33 6.09 -4.43 -11.44
N ASN A 34 5.97 -3.20 -10.96
CA ASN A 34 6.66 -2.72 -9.77
C ASN A 34 5.81 -2.98 -8.52
N PHE A 35 6.49 -3.35 -7.43
CA PHE A 35 5.87 -3.53 -6.13
C PHE A 35 6.18 -2.33 -5.24
N TYR A 36 5.18 -1.85 -4.52
CA TYR A 36 5.30 -0.74 -3.58
C TYR A 36 4.82 -1.19 -2.21
N GLU A 37 5.54 -0.78 -1.18
CA GLU A 37 5.09 -0.86 0.20
C GLU A 37 4.57 0.50 0.62
N THR A 38 3.40 0.52 1.22
CA THR A 38 2.84 1.71 1.83
C THR A 38 2.37 1.44 3.24
N GLN A 39 2.58 2.42 4.12
CA GLN A 39 2.12 2.38 5.49
C GLN A 39 1.12 3.50 5.75
N ILE A 40 -0.11 3.14 6.08
CA ILE A 40 -1.15 4.10 6.40
C ILE A 40 -1.42 4.05 7.90
N TRP A 41 -1.34 5.20 8.57
CA TRP A 41 -1.74 5.32 9.96
C TRP A 41 -3.12 5.96 10.05
N VAL A 42 -4.05 5.23 10.61
CA VAL A 42 -5.45 5.62 10.82
C VAL A 42 -5.65 5.91 12.31
N GLN A 43 -6.17 7.09 12.59
CA GLN A 43 -6.47 7.58 13.91
C GLN A 43 -7.97 7.88 13.98
N GLU A 44 -8.77 6.88 14.35
CA GLU A 44 -10.25 7.00 14.34
C GLU A 44 -10.75 8.13 15.23
N TRP A 45 -10.11 8.39 16.38
CA TRP A 45 -10.48 9.51 17.27
C TRP A 45 -10.23 10.89 16.65
N LEU A 46 -9.37 10.99 15.64
CA LEU A 46 -9.13 12.22 14.88
C LEU A 46 -9.83 12.22 13.52
N HIS A 47 -10.51 11.12 13.14
CA HIS A 47 -11.01 10.89 11.79
C HIS A 47 -9.93 11.14 10.71
N LYS A 48 -8.66 10.82 11.05
CA LYS A 48 -7.49 11.11 10.23
C LYS A 48 -6.87 9.80 9.72
N LYS A 49 -6.53 9.76 8.44
CA LYS A 49 -5.69 8.72 7.83
C LYS A 49 -4.56 9.39 7.07
N GLU A 50 -3.33 8.92 7.27
CA GLU A 50 -2.14 9.54 6.70
C GLU A 50 -1.19 8.46 6.18
N VAL A 51 -0.68 8.66 4.97
CA VAL A 51 0.36 7.82 4.40
C VAL A 51 1.69 8.19 5.06
N THR A 52 2.09 7.38 6.04
CA THR A 52 3.34 7.57 6.78
C THR A 52 4.55 7.11 5.99
N GLU A 53 4.39 6.15 5.08
CA GLU A 53 5.49 5.62 4.28
C GLU A 53 4.99 5.16 2.91
N PHE A 54 5.78 5.41 1.87
CA PHE A 54 5.55 4.91 0.52
C PHE A 54 6.91 4.62 -0.12
N LYS A 55 7.21 3.35 -0.38
CA LYS A 55 8.52 2.89 -0.86
C LYS A 55 8.37 1.93 -2.03
N LEU A 56 9.18 2.13 -3.06
CA LEU A 56 9.34 1.16 -4.14
C LEU A 56 10.15 -0.04 -3.60
N LEU A 57 9.56 -1.23 -3.60
CA LEU A 57 10.15 -2.46 -3.05
C LEU A 57 11.06 -3.21 -4.03
N ARG A 58 11.33 -2.67 -5.23
CA ARG A 58 12.01 -3.30 -6.39
C ARG A 58 12.76 -4.61 -6.01
N THR A 59 12.16 -5.73 -6.44
CA THR A 59 12.46 -7.17 -6.24
C THR A 59 11.75 -7.88 -5.07
N PRO A 60 10.87 -8.88 -5.33
CA PRO A 60 10.65 -9.93 -4.34
C PRO A 60 11.99 -10.64 -4.13
N GLY A 61 12.46 -10.70 -2.88
CA GLY A 61 13.71 -11.38 -2.55
C GLY A 61 13.66 -12.86 -2.98
N PRO A 62 14.80 -13.49 -3.26
CA PRO A 62 14.84 -14.91 -3.60
C PRO A 62 14.24 -15.73 -2.44
N GLY A 63 13.07 -16.32 -2.65
CA GLY A 63 12.37 -17.16 -1.67
C GLY A 63 10.93 -16.78 -1.33
N GLN A 64 10.36 -15.70 -1.90
CA GLN A 64 8.92 -15.44 -1.75
C GLN A 64 8.09 -16.31 -2.72
N PRO A 65 7.17 -17.17 -2.22
CA PRO A 65 6.27 -17.91 -3.10
C PRO A 65 5.48 -16.96 -3.99
N GLN A 66 5.48 -17.22 -5.30
CA GLN A 66 4.72 -16.46 -6.31
C GLN A 66 3.21 -16.74 -6.21
N ASP A 67 2.84 -17.80 -5.49
CA ASP A 67 1.50 -18.07 -4.96
C ASP A 67 1.33 -17.37 -3.62
N ILE A 68 0.99 -16.08 -3.67
CA ILE A 68 0.49 -15.40 -2.49
C ILE A 68 -1.01 -15.70 -2.45
N PRO A 69 -1.49 -16.52 -1.49
CA PRO A 69 -2.91 -16.87 -1.37
C PRO A 69 -3.73 -15.60 -1.25
N ASP A 70 -4.94 -15.64 -1.81
CA ASP A 70 -5.89 -14.55 -2.04
C ASP A 70 -5.49 -13.20 -1.42
N ALA A 71 -5.19 -12.25 -2.29
CA ALA A 71 -5.10 -10.85 -1.92
C ALA A 71 -6.24 -10.47 -0.98
N PRO A 72 -6.01 -9.63 0.04
CA PRO A 72 -7.10 -9.14 0.87
C PRO A 72 -8.13 -8.46 -0.04
N THR A 73 -9.31 -9.09 -0.18
CA THR A 73 -10.49 -8.51 -0.83
C THR A 73 -11.21 -7.51 0.08
N ASP A 74 -10.60 -7.22 1.23
CA ASP A 74 -11.11 -6.25 2.17
C ASP A 74 -11.16 -4.88 1.50
N VAL A 75 -12.37 -4.36 1.36
CA VAL A 75 -12.65 -3.11 0.65
C VAL A 75 -11.86 -1.97 1.28
N GLU A 76 -11.73 -1.97 2.61
CA GLU A 76 -10.98 -0.95 3.32
C GLU A 76 -9.50 -0.96 2.92
N VAL A 77 -8.88 -2.13 2.87
CA VAL A 77 -7.47 -2.27 2.46
C VAL A 77 -7.27 -1.84 1.01
N ILE A 78 -8.19 -2.20 0.11
CA ILE A 78 -8.14 -1.78 -1.30
C ILE A 78 -8.27 -0.26 -1.41
N GLU A 79 -9.18 0.35 -0.66
CA GLU A 79 -9.36 1.80 -0.63
C GLU A 79 -8.13 2.52 -0.06
N LEU A 80 -7.52 1.99 0.99
CA LEU A 80 -6.29 2.53 1.56
C LEU A 80 -5.11 2.42 0.56
N ALA A 81 -5.01 1.32 -0.17
CA ALA A 81 -4.01 1.14 -1.22
C ALA A 81 -4.19 2.15 -2.36
N ARG A 82 -5.44 2.33 -2.83
CA ARG A 82 -5.79 3.33 -3.85
C ARG A 82 -5.50 4.73 -3.36
N PHE A 83 -5.92 5.06 -2.14
CA PHE A 83 -5.63 6.34 -1.49
C PHE A 83 -4.14 6.63 -1.46
N ALA A 84 -3.30 5.66 -1.09
CA ALA A 84 -1.85 5.85 -1.07
C ALA A 84 -1.25 6.14 -2.46
N VAL A 85 -1.74 5.47 -3.50
CA VAL A 85 -1.32 5.69 -4.89
C VAL A 85 -1.79 7.06 -5.39
N ASP A 86 -3.05 7.42 -5.13
CA ASP A 86 -3.62 8.73 -5.45
C ASP A 86 -2.86 9.86 -4.74
N GLU A 87 -2.59 9.73 -3.45
CA GLU A 87 -1.83 10.72 -2.69
C GLU A 87 -0.40 10.88 -3.20
N HIS A 88 0.25 9.78 -3.59
CA HIS A 88 1.56 9.84 -4.22
C HIS A 88 1.51 10.57 -5.58
N ASN A 89 0.48 10.29 -6.39
CA ASN A 89 0.30 10.94 -7.69
C ASN A 89 -0.12 12.42 -7.57
N LYS A 90 -0.83 12.82 -6.50
CA LYS A 90 -1.28 14.21 -6.27
C LYS A 90 -0.20 15.16 -5.73
N GLN A 91 0.89 14.62 -5.18
CA GLN A 91 2.02 15.42 -4.73
C GLN A 91 2.98 15.83 -5.87
N GLU A 92 2.66 15.47 -7.12
CA GLU A 92 3.32 15.94 -8.35
C GLU A 92 2.65 17.16 -8.99
#